data_AF-A0A958C570-F1
#
_entry.id   AF-A0A958C570-F1
#
_cell.length_a   1.000
_cell.length_b   1.000
_cell.length_c   1.000
_cell.angle_alpha   90.00
_cell.angle_beta   90.00
_cell.angle_gamma   90.00
#
_symmetry.space_group_name_H-M   'P 1'
#
loop_
_entity.id
_entity.type
_entity.pdbx_description
1 polymer ?
#
loop_
_entity_poly.entity_id
_entity_poly.type
_entity_poly.pdbx_seq_one_letter_code
_entity_poly.pdbx_strand_id
1 'polypeptide(L)'
;IQAASTEIINLSAILNLPKGTEHFLSDIHGEYEAFLHVLKNGSGSLRRRIEEMFSDSMLDHERRLLTLLIYYPDEMLSRLPAYVAPEDMGDWYRVTLFRLTRVCRSVSSKYTRSKVRKALPPAFAYIIEELLHENEAAENKQEYYQSIIETIISTGGAPAFIAAMAALIQRMNIDHLHIIGDVYDRGPGAHIIMDALMDYHSVDFQWGNHDILWMG
;
A
#
# COMPACT_ATOMS: atom_id res chain seq x y z
N ILE A 1 4.04 38.05 -10.12
CA ILE A 1 5.43 37.73 -9.70
C ILE A 1 5.43 36.88 -8.43
N GLN A 2 4.79 37.29 -7.32
CA GLN A 2 4.78 36.52 -6.07
C GLN A 2 4.19 35.10 -6.19
N ALA A 3 3.06 34.92 -6.89
CA ALA A 3 2.47 33.59 -7.10
C ALA A 3 3.41 32.62 -7.86
N ALA A 4 4.14 33.12 -8.86
CA ALA A 4 5.11 32.32 -9.59
C ALA A 4 6.30 31.91 -8.70
N SER A 5 6.79 32.84 -7.86
CA SER A 5 7.85 32.52 -6.89
C SER A 5 7.40 31.48 -5.84
N THR A 6 6.16 31.56 -5.35
CA THR A 6 5.59 30.56 -4.44
C THR A 6 5.51 29.18 -5.10
N GLU A 7 5.06 29.13 -6.35
CA GLU A 7 4.97 27.85 -7.08
C GLU A 7 6.35 27.25 -7.37
N ILE A 8 7.34 28.07 -7.71
CA ILE A 8 8.73 27.63 -7.88
C ILE A 8 9.25 27.00 -6.57
N ILE A 9 9.00 27.62 -5.41
CA ILE A 9 9.42 27.08 -4.11
C ILE A 9 8.76 25.71 -3.86
N ASN A 10 7.45 25.60 -4.08
CA ASN A 10 6.72 24.35 -3.87
C ASN A 10 7.21 23.22 -4.78
N LEU A 11 7.34 23.48 -6.08
CA LEU A 11 7.81 22.48 -7.05
C LEU A 11 9.26 22.10 -6.81
N SER A 12 10.12 23.04 -6.45
CA SER A 12 11.52 22.76 -6.11
C SER A 12 11.62 21.87 -4.88
N ALA A 13 10.78 22.09 -3.87
CA ALA A 13 10.73 21.22 -2.70
C ALA A 13 10.27 19.79 -3.05
N ILE A 14 9.29 19.66 -3.96
CA ILE A 14 8.80 18.35 -4.42
C ILE A 14 9.86 17.62 -5.26
N LEU A 15 10.58 18.32 -6.14
CA LEU A 15 11.64 17.75 -6.97
C LEU A 15 12.83 17.21 -6.17
N ASN A 16 13.00 17.66 -4.92
CA ASN A 16 14.02 17.14 -4.01
C ASN A 16 13.62 15.82 -3.32
N LEU A 17 12.38 15.35 -3.48
CA LEU A 17 11.98 14.03 -3.01
C LEU A 17 12.45 12.93 -3.98
N PRO A 18 12.70 11.70 -3.48
CA PRO A 18 12.93 10.56 -4.35
C PRO A 18 11.77 10.37 -5.32
N LYS A 19 12.07 9.94 -6.55
CA LYS A 19 11.04 9.66 -7.55
C LYS A 19 10.07 8.57 -7.06
N GLY A 20 8.79 8.73 -7.37
CA GLY A 20 7.77 7.69 -7.19
C GLY A 20 8.08 6.42 -8.00
N THR A 21 7.46 5.31 -7.62
CA THR A 21 7.58 4.05 -8.38
C THR A 21 6.73 4.12 -9.64
N GLU A 22 7.35 4.06 -10.80
CA GLU A 22 6.66 3.82 -12.08
C GLU A 22 6.55 2.32 -12.30
N HIS A 23 5.34 1.82 -12.56
CA HIS A 23 5.11 0.40 -12.77
C HIS A 23 4.58 0.12 -14.17
N PHE A 24 5.34 -0.61 -14.99
CA PHE A 24 4.99 -0.90 -16.38
C PHE A 24 4.49 -2.34 -16.51
N LEU A 25 3.33 -2.53 -17.16
CA LEU A 25 2.74 -3.82 -17.46
C LEU A 25 2.35 -3.90 -18.93
N SER A 26 2.62 -5.04 -19.56
CA SER A 26 2.19 -5.40 -20.92
C SER A 26 1.61 -6.81 -20.91
N ASP A 27 1.00 -7.22 -22.03
CA ASP A 27 0.61 -8.61 -22.29
C ASP A 27 -0.33 -9.21 -21.25
N ILE A 28 -1.32 -8.42 -20.80
CA ILE A 28 -2.24 -8.82 -19.73
C ILE A 28 -3.23 -9.90 -20.21
N HIS A 29 -3.69 -9.81 -21.46
CA HIS A 29 -4.51 -10.84 -22.13
C HIS A 29 -5.71 -11.35 -21.30
N GLY A 30 -6.46 -10.44 -20.68
CA GLY A 30 -7.66 -10.79 -19.90
C GLY A 30 -7.41 -11.62 -18.63
N GLU A 31 -6.15 -11.86 -18.23
CA GLU A 31 -5.75 -12.62 -17.04
C GLU A 31 -5.89 -11.78 -15.76
N TYR A 32 -7.13 -11.53 -15.35
CA TYR A 32 -7.44 -10.59 -14.27
C TYR A 32 -6.83 -10.97 -12.91
N GLU A 33 -6.75 -12.27 -12.58
CA GLU A 33 -6.20 -12.72 -11.29
C GLU A 33 -4.71 -12.40 -11.18
N ALA A 34 -3.96 -12.67 -12.25
CA ALA A 34 -2.55 -12.34 -12.34
C ALA A 34 -2.35 -10.82 -12.27
N PHE A 35 -3.15 -10.05 -13.02
CA PHE A 35 -3.11 -8.59 -13.00
C PHE A 35 -3.33 -8.02 -11.59
N LEU A 36 -4.40 -8.44 -10.90
CA LEU A 36 -4.69 -7.98 -9.54
C LEU A 36 -3.59 -8.40 -8.55
N HIS A 37 -3.01 -9.59 -8.71
CA HIS A 37 -1.87 -10.03 -7.90
C HIS A 37 -0.64 -9.12 -8.10
N VAL A 38 -0.36 -8.73 -9.35
CA VAL A 38 0.75 -7.82 -9.67
C VAL A 38 0.54 -6.44 -9.04
N LEU A 39 -0.68 -5.91 -9.08
CA LEU A 39 -0.99 -4.64 -8.40
C LEU A 39 -0.77 -4.72 -6.89
N LYS A 40 -1.17 -5.83 -6.26
CA LYS A 40 -0.99 -6.07 -4.82
C LYS A 40 0.50 -6.22 -4.44
N ASN A 41 1.29 -6.89 -5.28
CA ASN A 41 2.68 -7.22 -4.97
C ASN A 41 3.71 -6.18 -5.47
N GLY A 42 3.32 -5.29 -6.39
CA GLY A 42 4.18 -4.30 -7.05
C GLY A 42 5.39 -4.91 -7.76
N SER A 43 5.19 -6.02 -8.47
CA SER A 43 6.22 -6.91 -9.02
C SER A 43 7.33 -7.27 -8.04
N GLY A 44 6.96 -7.51 -6.78
CA GLY A 44 7.88 -7.94 -5.73
C GLY A 44 8.71 -6.81 -5.12
N SER A 45 8.53 -5.56 -5.55
CA SER A 45 9.21 -4.39 -4.95
C SER A 45 8.89 -4.26 -3.46
N LEU A 46 7.63 -4.51 -3.06
CA LEU A 46 7.21 -4.46 -1.67
C LEU A 46 7.87 -5.56 -0.84
N ARG A 47 7.89 -6.80 -1.35
CA ARG A 47 8.58 -7.92 -0.69
C ARG A 47 10.06 -7.59 -0.48
N ARG A 48 10.74 -7.08 -1.50
CA ARG A 48 12.15 -6.68 -1.40
C ARG A 48 12.37 -5.62 -0.33
N ARG A 49 11.49 -4.61 -0.27
CA ARG A 49 11.57 -3.57 0.75
C ARG A 49 11.35 -4.11 2.17
N ILE A 50 10.40 -5.02 2.37
CA ILE A 50 10.19 -5.70 3.66
C ILE A 50 11.43 -6.51 4.04
N GLU A 51 12.04 -7.21 3.08
CA GLU A 51 13.27 -7.96 3.29
C GLU A 51 14.42 -7.06 3.76
N GLU A 52 14.65 -5.95 3.06
CA GLU A 52 15.69 -4.97 3.39
C GLU A 52 15.47 -4.30 4.76
N MET A 53 14.22 -4.06 5.16
CA MET A 53 13.89 -3.41 6.43
C MET A 53 13.99 -4.31 7.65
N PHE A 54 13.75 -5.61 7.48
CA PHE A 54 13.59 -6.56 8.58
C PHE A 54 14.55 -7.75 8.50
N SER A 55 15.59 -7.67 7.65
CA SER A 55 16.59 -8.74 7.47
C SER A 55 17.17 -9.24 8.79
N ASP A 56 17.44 -8.30 9.71
CA ASP A 56 18.18 -8.54 10.95
C ASP A 56 17.27 -8.66 12.19
N SER A 57 15.96 -8.42 12.03
CA SER A 57 15.01 -8.33 13.15
C SER A 57 13.81 -9.27 13.07
N MET A 58 13.63 -9.98 11.95
CA MET A 58 12.56 -10.94 11.75
C MET A 58 13.09 -12.19 11.06
N LEU A 59 12.46 -13.34 11.30
CA LEU A 59 12.73 -14.54 10.54
C LEU A 59 12.11 -14.44 9.14
N ASP A 60 12.71 -15.14 8.18
CA ASP A 60 12.28 -15.14 6.78
C ASP A 60 10.81 -15.57 6.58
N HIS A 61 10.30 -16.50 7.41
CA HIS A 61 8.89 -16.87 7.38
C HIS A 61 7.97 -15.76 7.90
N GLU A 62 8.38 -14.99 8.91
CA GLU A 62 7.60 -13.86 9.42
C GLU A 62 7.52 -12.73 8.38
N ARG A 63 8.62 -12.47 7.66
CA ARG A 63 8.66 -11.48 6.58
C ARG A 63 7.73 -11.88 5.44
N ARG A 64 7.68 -13.17 5.08
CA ARG A 64 6.69 -13.69 4.14
C ARG A 64 5.25 -13.52 4.62
N LEU A 65 4.97 -13.82 5.88
CA LEU A 65 3.62 -13.66 6.44
C LEU A 65 3.18 -12.19 6.44
N LEU A 66 4.07 -11.27 6.80
CA LEU A 66 3.80 -9.83 6.72
C LEU A 66 3.53 -9.38 5.28
N THR A 67 4.32 -9.88 4.33
CA THR A 67 4.13 -9.61 2.90
C THR A 67 2.77 -10.10 2.42
N LEU A 68 2.41 -11.34 2.75
CA LEU A 68 1.11 -11.94 2.39
C LEU A 68 -0.06 -11.21 3.04
N LEU A 69 0.08 -10.80 4.30
CA LEU A 69 -0.92 -9.99 4.99
C LEU A 69 -1.15 -8.66 4.27
N ILE A 70 -0.09 -8.00 3.80
CA ILE A 70 -0.24 -6.76 3.04
C ILE A 70 -0.91 -7.03 1.69
N TYR A 71 -0.57 -8.13 1.00
CA TYR A 71 -1.16 -8.44 -0.31
C TYR A 71 -2.64 -8.82 -0.21
N TYR A 72 -3.01 -9.55 0.84
CA TYR A 72 -4.31 -10.18 1.00
C TYR A 72 -4.83 -10.04 2.44
N PRO A 73 -5.10 -8.80 2.90
CA PRO A 73 -5.41 -8.55 4.30
C PRO A 73 -6.68 -9.28 4.75
N ASP A 74 -7.77 -9.19 3.97
CA ASP A 74 -9.06 -9.79 4.33
C ASP A 74 -8.99 -11.31 4.42
N GLU A 75 -8.32 -11.94 3.45
CA GLU A 75 -8.14 -13.39 3.40
C GLU A 75 -7.27 -13.88 4.57
N MET A 76 -6.18 -13.18 4.86
CA MET A 76 -5.29 -13.52 5.97
C MET A 76 -5.96 -13.30 7.33
N LEU A 77 -6.69 -12.20 7.51
CA LEU A 77 -7.43 -11.92 8.74
C LEU A 77 -8.58 -12.91 8.97
N SER A 78 -9.30 -13.32 7.91
CA SER A 78 -10.38 -14.31 8.02
C SER A 78 -9.89 -15.68 8.50
N ARG A 79 -8.64 -16.04 8.15
CA ARG A 79 -8.02 -17.31 8.52
C ARG A 79 -7.21 -17.22 9.81
N LEU A 80 -6.96 -16.02 10.33
CA LEU A 80 -6.15 -15.79 11.52
C LEU A 80 -6.59 -16.63 12.74
N PRO A 81 -7.90 -16.79 13.05
CA PRO A 81 -8.33 -17.59 14.20
C PRO A 81 -7.96 -19.08 14.12
N ALA A 82 -7.59 -19.58 12.93
CA ALA A 82 -7.13 -20.96 12.77
C ALA A 82 -5.67 -21.15 13.20
N TYR A 83 -4.92 -20.07 13.38
CA TYR A 83 -3.47 -20.09 13.64
C TYR A 83 -3.04 -19.34 14.90
N VAL A 84 -3.90 -18.48 15.46
CA VAL A 84 -3.63 -17.67 16.65
C VAL A 84 -4.74 -17.92 17.68
N ALA A 85 -4.34 -18.30 18.89
CA ALA A 85 -5.26 -18.52 19.99
C ALA A 85 -5.92 -17.18 20.41
N PRO A 86 -7.18 -17.20 20.88
CA PRO A 86 -7.88 -15.98 21.31
C PRO A 86 -7.10 -15.13 22.32
N GLU A 87 -6.39 -15.78 23.26
CA GLU A 87 -5.55 -15.14 24.27
C GLU A 87 -4.33 -14.40 23.70
N ASP A 88 -3.78 -14.89 22.58
CA ASP A 88 -2.59 -14.31 21.93
C ASP A 88 -2.95 -13.26 20.86
N MET A 89 -4.25 -13.12 20.54
CA MET A 89 -4.72 -12.30 19.42
C MET A 89 -4.41 -10.82 19.62
N GLY A 90 -4.51 -10.31 20.85
CA GLY A 90 -4.16 -8.92 21.17
C GLY A 90 -2.68 -8.62 20.92
N ASP A 91 -1.78 -9.52 21.32
CA ASP A 91 -0.34 -9.39 21.11
C ASP A 91 0.01 -9.48 19.63
N TRP A 92 -0.64 -10.39 18.90
CA TRP A 92 -0.48 -10.49 17.44
C TRP A 92 -0.88 -9.20 16.73
N TYR A 93 -2.03 -8.60 17.10
CA TYR A 93 -2.46 -7.32 16.53
C TYR A 93 -1.48 -6.22 16.87
N ARG A 94 -0.99 -6.14 18.11
CA ARG A 94 -0.03 -5.12 18.54
C ARG A 94 1.24 -5.19 17.67
N VAL A 95 1.87 -6.36 17.59
CA VAL A 95 3.08 -6.58 16.78
C VAL A 95 2.84 -6.27 15.30
N THR A 96 1.71 -6.71 14.77
CA THR A 96 1.34 -6.50 13.36
C THR A 96 1.15 -5.03 13.04
N LEU A 97 0.44 -4.27 13.89
CA LEU A 97 0.23 -2.84 13.71
C LEU A 97 1.55 -2.07 13.75
N PHE A 98 2.45 -2.38 14.68
CA PHE A 98 3.80 -1.78 14.70
C PHE A 98 4.57 -2.06 13.39
N ARG A 99 4.57 -3.31 12.92
CA ARG A 99 5.25 -3.70 11.67
C ARG A 99 4.66 -2.96 10.46
N LEU A 100 3.33 -2.88 10.35
CA LEU A 100 2.64 -2.17 9.28
C LEU A 100 2.92 -0.67 9.30
N THR A 101 2.94 -0.03 10.47
CA THR A 101 3.31 1.39 10.59
C THR A 101 4.72 1.63 10.06
N ARG A 102 5.69 0.79 10.42
CA ARG A 102 7.06 0.90 9.91
C ARG A 102 7.13 0.75 8.39
N VAL A 103 6.46 -0.26 7.82
CA VAL A 103 6.39 -0.46 6.36
C VAL A 103 5.73 0.74 5.68
N CYS A 104 4.62 1.23 6.23
CA CYS A 104 3.89 2.36 5.69
C CYS A 104 4.75 3.63 5.66
N ARG A 105 5.44 3.97 6.77
CA ARG A 105 6.40 5.09 6.82
C ARG A 105 7.50 4.95 5.76
N SER A 106 8.01 3.74 5.59
CA SER A 106 9.06 3.44 4.63
C SER A 106 8.59 3.72 3.19
N VAL A 107 7.45 3.15 2.77
CA VAL A 107 6.92 3.37 1.41
C VAL A 107 6.42 4.79 1.18
N SER A 108 5.96 5.48 2.24
CA SER A 108 5.43 6.84 2.15
C SER A 108 6.51 7.93 2.15
N SER A 109 7.74 7.61 2.58
CA SER A 109 8.80 8.61 2.82
C SER A 109 9.24 9.40 1.57
N LYS A 110 9.00 8.86 0.38
CA LYS A 110 9.27 9.52 -0.92
C LYS A 110 8.17 10.48 -1.38
N TYR A 111 7.10 10.65 -0.59
CA TYR A 111 5.96 11.48 -0.95
C TYR A 111 5.78 12.65 0.01
N THR A 112 5.16 13.72 -0.48
CA THR A 112 4.75 14.83 0.37
C THR A 112 3.65 14.38 1.34
N ARG A 113 3.59 15.01 2.52
CA ARG A 113 2.49 14.83 3.47
C ARG A 113 1.12 15.03 2.83
N SER A 114 0.98 16.01 1.94
CA SER A 114 -0.27 16.27 1.22
C SER A 114 -0.68 15.10 0.32
N LYS A 115 0.27 14.50 -0.41
CA LYS A 115 -0.01 13.32 -1.26
C LYS A 115 -0.42 12.11 -0.41
N VAL A 116 0.30 11.84 0.67
CA VAL A 116 -0.05 10.75 1.60
C VAL A 116 -1.43 10.99 2.20
N ARG A 117 -1.73 12.19 2.70
CA ARG A 117 -3.02 12.54 3.31
C ARG A 117 -4.20 12.31 2.37
N LYS A 118 -4.06 12.63 1.07
CA LYS A 118 -5.08 12.39 0.04
C LYS A 118 -5.29 10.89 -0.26
N ALA A 119 -4.33 10.05 0.09
CA ALA A 119 -4.41 8.59 -0.08
C ALA A 119 -4.96 7.87 1.15
N LEU A 120 -5.09 8.54 2.30
CA LEU A 120 -5.52 7.92 3.54
C LEU A 120 -6.99 7.49 3.48
N PRO A 121 -7.32 6.29 3.99
CA PRO A 121 -8.70 5.85 4.19
C PRO A 121 -9.47 6.83 5.10
N PRO A 122 -10.63 7.38 4.68
CA PRO A 122 -11.32 8.43 5.43
C PRO A 122 -11.62 8.08 6.89
N ALA A 123 -12.00 6.83 7.17
CA ALA A 123 -12.34 6.35 8.51
C ALA A 123 -11.15 6.38 9.49
N PHE A 124 -9.92 6.21 9.00
CA PHE A 124 -8.71 6.10 9.83
C PHE A 124 -7.67 7.19 9.53
N ALA A 125 -8.00 8.18 8.71
CA ALA A 125 -7.04 9.15 8.19
C ALA A 125 -6.30 9.89 9.32
N TYR A 126 -7.02 10.37 10.32
CA TYR A 126 -6.40 11.06 11.46
C TYR A 126 -5.40 10.16 12.19
N ILE A 127 -5.82 8.94 12.56
CA ILE A 127 -4.99 8.02 13.33
C ILE A 127 -3.77 7.54 12.53
N ILE A 128 -3.95 7.16 11.26
CA ILE A 128 -2.82 6.76 10.42
C ILE A 128 -1.85 7.93 10.25
N GLU A 129 -2.34 9.17 10.07
CA GLU A 129 -1.48 10.34 9.98
C GLU A 129 -0.64 10.54 11.25
N GLU A 130 -1.24 10.41 12.44
CA GLU A 130 -0.51 10.46 13.71
C GLU A 130 0.58 9.38 13.77
N LEU A 131 0.23 8.12 13.46
CA LEU A 131 1.17 7.01 13.46
C LEU A 131 2.32 7.20 12.44
N LEU A 132 2.09 7.88 11.32
CA LEU A 132 3.13 8.11 10.30
C LEU A 132 4.11 9.24 10.65
N HIS A 133 3.68 10.27 11.38
CA HIS A 133 4.49 11.47 11.64
C HIS A 133 5.20 11.47 13.00
N GLU A 134 5.02 10.42 13.80
CA GLU A 134 5.58 10.37 15.13
C GLU A 134 7.09 10.11 15.12
N ASN A 135 7.83 11.00 15.79
CA ASN A 135 9.26 10.86 16.00
C ASN A 135 9.48 9.92 17.20
N GLU A 136 9.94 8.69 16.93
CA GLU A 136 10.14 7.64 17.94
C GLU A 136 11.08 8.04 19.09
N ALA A 137 11.84 9.13 18.93
CA ALA A 137 12.84 9.63 19.88
C ALA A 137 12.27 10.48 21.04
N ALA A 138 10.99 10.84 21.05
CA ALA A 138 10.39 11.61 22.15
C ALA A 138 9.67 10.67 23.15
N GLU A 139 10.21 10.51 24.36
CA GLU A 139 9.67 9.60 25.40
C GLU A 139 8.16 9.80 25.66
N ASN A 140 7.71 11.05 25.83
CA ASN A 140 6.29 11.38 26.08
C ASN A 140 5.34 10.94 24.95
N LYS A 141 5.86 10.64 23.76
CA LYS A 141 5.07 10.27 22.59
C LYS A 141 4.97 8.76 22.38
N GLN A 142 5.86 7.98 23.00
CA GLN A 142 5.78 6.52 22.93
C GLN A 142 4.56 5.98 23.67
N GLU A 143 4.23 6.52 24.85
CA GLU A 143 3.02 6.15 25.60
C GLU A 143 1.75 6.51 24.83
N TYR A 144 1.72 7.67 24.19
CA TYR A 144 0.61 8.08 23.33
C TYR A 144 0.42 7.13 22.14
N TYR A 145 1.49 6.78 21.44
CA TYR A 145 1.45 5.79 20.36
C TYR A 145 0.90 4.45 20.84
N GLN A 146 1.41 3.94 21.96
CA GLN A 146 0.94 2.67 22.54
C GLN A 146 -0.54 2.73 22.90
N SER A 147 -1.00 3.85 23.46
CA SER A 147 -2.41 4.08 23.78
C SER A 147 -3.31 4.04 22.54
N ILE A 148 -2.87 4.62 21.41
CA ILE A 148 -3.61 4.52 20.13
C ILE A 148 -3.74 3.06 19.70
N ILE A 149 -2.64 2.30 19.70
CA ILE A 149 -2.66 0.88 19.30
C ILE A 149 -3.57 0.06 20.22
N GLU A 150 -3.47 0.28 21.53
CA GLU A 150 -4.31 -0.43 22.50
C GLU A 150 -5.79 -0.06 22.36
N THR A 151 -6.10 1.19 22.02
CA THR A 151 -7.47 1.63 21.74
C THR A 151 -8.02 0.96 20.49
N ILE A 152 -7.23 0.83 19.42
CA ILE A 152 -7.63 0.12 18.20
C ILE A 152 -7.96 -1.35 18.51
N ILE A 153 -7.15 -2.00 19.36
CA ILE A 153 -7.33 -3.41 19.72
C ILE A 153 -8.55 -3.59 20.62
N SER A 154 -8.64 -2.84 21.72
CA SER A 154 -9.71 -2.96 22.72
C SER A 154 -11.10 -2.61 22.18
N THR A 155 -11.18 -1.74 21.17
CA THR A 155 -12.44 -1.41 20.46
C THR A 155 -12.81 -2.43 19.39
N GLY A 156 -11.98 -3.45 19.13
CA GLY A 156 -12.20 -4.44 18.08
C GLY A 156 -11.94 -3.93 16.65
N GLY A 157 -11.35 -2.73 16.51
CA GLY A 157 -11.08 -2.09 15.23
C GLY A 157 -9.84 -2.61 14.49
N ALA A 158 -9.03 -3.47 15.13
CA ALA A 158 -7.75 -3.93 14.58
C ALA A 158 -7.82 -4.57 13.18
N PRO A 159 -8.77 -5.48 12.86
CA PRO A 159 -8.85 -6.07 11.52
C PRO A 159 -9.09 -5.02 10.42
N ALA A 160 -10.06 -4.12 10.63
CA ALA A 160 -10.37 -3.06 9.68
C ALA A 160 -9.19 -2.08 9.52
N PHE A 161 -8.49 -1.77 10.62
CA PHE A 161 -7.32 -0.91 10.59
C PHE A 161 -6.15 -1.55 9.82
N ILE A 162 -5.91 -2.86 10.01
CA ILE A 162 -4.90 -3.61 9.28
C ILE A 162 -5.19 -3.61 7.77
N ALA A 163 -6.44 -3.87 7.37
CA ALA A 163 -6.83 -3.83 5.96
C ALA A 163 -6.63 -2.44 5.35
N ALA A 164 -7.00 -1.38 6.08
CA ALA A 164 -6.79 0.00 5.67
C ALA A 164 -5.30 0.36 5.52
N MET A 165 -4.45 -0.08 6.45
CA MET A 165 -3.00 0.09 6.37
C MET A 165 -2.39 -0.67 5.17
N ALA A 166 -2.83 -1.91 4.94
CA ALA A 166 -2.39 -2.71 3.81
C ALA A 166 -2.75 -2.04 2.48
N ALA A 167 -3.98 -1.56 2.32
CA ALA A 167 -4.43 -0.83 1.13
C ALA A 167 -3.61 0.45 0.91
N LEU A 168 -3.31 1.20 1.97
CA LEU A 168 -2.44 2.38 1.88
C LEU A 168 -1.02 2.02 1.46
N ILE A 169 -0.43 0.95 2.03
CA ILE A 169 0.91 0.48 1.65
C ILE A 169 0.93 0.09 0.17
N GLN A 170 -0.04 -0.69 -0.30
CA GLN A 170 -0.16 -1.07 -1.72
C GLN A 170 -0.22 0.17 -2.62
N ARG A 171 -1.08 1.14 -2.27
CA ARG A 171 -1.24 2.39 -3.01
C ARG A 171 0.02 3.25 -3.04
N MET A 172 0.80 3.28 -1.95
CA MET A 172 2.07 4.03 -1.90
C MET A 172 3.24 3.25 -2.52
N ASN A 173 3.09 1.94 -2.74
CA ASN A 173 4.14 1.14 -3.33
C ASN A 173 4.29 1.40 -4.84
N ILE A 174 3.18 1.57 -5.55
CA ILE A 174 3.11 1.94 -6.97
C ILE A 174 2.60 3.38 -7.08
N ASP A 175 3.44 4.29 -7.58
CA ASP A 175 3.03 5.70 -7.71
C ASP A 175 2.12 5.90 -8.91
N HIS A 176 2.54 5.36 -10.05
CA HIS A 176 1.85 5.47 -11.32
C HIS A 176 1.98 4.15 -12.08
N LEU A 177 0.89 3.74 -12.69
CA LEU A 177 0.78 2.51 -13.46
C LEU A 177 0.77 2.84 -14.96
N HIS A 178 1.63 2.20 -15.72
CA HIS A 178 1.68 2.32 -17.17
C HIS A 178 1.23 1.00 -17.78
N ILE A 179 0.10 1.02 -18.50
CA ILE A 179 -0.36 -0.13 -19.26
C ILE A 179 0.08 0.01 -20.71
N ILE A 180 0.91 -0.93 -21.16
CA ILE A 180 1.45 -0.99 -22.52
C ILE A 180 0.73 -2.11 -23.28
N GLY A 181 -0.53 -1.83 -23.60
CA GLY A 181 -1.34 -2.59 -24.53
C GLY A 181 -1.67 -4.04 -24.14
N ASP A 182 -2.47 -4.64 -25.02
CA ASP A 182 -2.85 -6.04 -25.04
C ASP A 182 -3.49 -6.49 -23.71
N VAL A 183 -4.44 -5.68 -23.23
CA VAL A 183 -5.37 -6.03 -22.15
C VAL A 183 -6.45 -6.97 -22.66
N TYR A 184 -6.93 -6.72 -23.87
CA TYR A 184 -7.98 -7.50 -24.51
C TYR A 184 -7.37 -8.57 -25.41
N ASP A 185 -7.33 -9.82 -24.97
CA ASP A 185 -7.17 -11.01 -25.82
C ASP A 185 -7.35 -12.24 -24.92
N ARG A 186 -7.69 -13.42 -25.45
CA ARG A 186 -7.62 -14.77 -24.82
C ARG A 186 -8.38 -15.01 -23.50
N GLY A 187 -8.21 -14.18 -22.48
CA GLY A 187 -8.82 -14.33 -21.16
C GLY A 187 -10.21 -13.67 -21.05
N PRO A 188 -11.10 -14.21 -20.19
CA PRO A 188 -12.46 -13.68 -20.02
C PRO A 188 -12.54 -12.41 -19.16
N GLY A 189 -11.45 -12.05 -18.46
CA GLY A 189 -11.43 -11.05 -17.39
C GLY A 189 -11.12 -9.62 -17.82
N ALA A 190 -11.07 -9.30 -19.11
CA ALA A 190 -10.70 -7.96 -19.59
C ALA A 190 -11.57 -6.85 -18.99
N HIS A 191 -12.88 -7.07 -18.86
CA HIS A 191 -13.81 -6.12 -18.22
C HIS A 191 -13.45 -5.84 -16.74
N ILE A 192 -13.07 -6.87 -15.97
CA ILE A 192 -12.65 -6.72 -14.56
C ILE A 192 -11.34 -5.91 -14.47
N ILE A 193 -10.41 -6.15 -15.41
CA ILE A 193 -9.16 -5.38 -15.50
C ILE A 193 -9.48 -3.91 -15.79
N MET A 194 -10.37 -3.62 -16.73
CA MET A 194 -10.75 -2.24 -17.05
C MET A 194 -11.44 -1.54 -15.88
N ASP A 195 -12.34 -2.21 -15.17
CA ASP A 195 -12.97 -1.66 -13.95
C ASP A 195 -11.89 -1.32 -12.91
N ALA A 196 -10.95 -2.23 -12.67
CA ALA A 196 -9.84 -2.00 -11.75
C ALA A 196 -8.91 -0.85 -12.20
N LEU A 197 -8.67 -0.69 -13.50
CA LEU A 197 -7.88 0.41 -14.05
C LEU A 197 -8.59 1.76 -13.91
N MET A 198 -9.92 1.81 -14.14
CA MET A 198 -10.72 3.02 -14.00
C MET A 198 -10.74 3.53 -12.56
N ASP A 199 -10.76 2.61 -11.59
CA ASP A 199 -10.74 2.94 -10.16
C ASP A 199 -9.31 3.16 -9.61
N TYR A 200 -8.27 2.90 -10.41
CA TYR A 200 -6.88 3.02 -9.97
C TYR A 200 -6.45 4.49 -9.78
N HIS A 201 -5.60 4.74 -8.77
CA HIS A 201 -5.31 6.12 -8.34
C HIS A 201 -4.50 6.95 -9.34
N SER A 202 -3.70 6.31 -10.18
CA SER A 202 -2.90 6.98 -11.21
C SER A 202 -2.46 5.98 -12.26
N VAL A 203 -2.96 6.14 -13.47
CA VAL A 203 -2.70 5.22 -14.57
C VAL A 203 -2.65 5.97 -15.90
N ASP A 204 -1.78 5.52 -16.80
CA ASP A 204 -1.88 5.78 -18.22
C ASP A 204 -1.96 4.48 -19.02
N PHE A 205 -2.47 4.60 -20.25
CA PHE A 205 -2.77 3.47 -21.10
C PHE A 205 -2.32 3.77 -22.52
N GLN A 206 -1.49 2.88 -23.06
CA GLN A 206 -1.14 2.82 -24.47
C GLN A 206 -1.86 1.65 -25.10
N TRP A 207 -2.62 1.90 -26.16
CA TRP A 207 -3.34 0.86 -26.88
C TRP A 207 -2.40 -0.07 -27.63
N GLY A 208 -2.57 -1.37 -27.41
CA GLY A 208 -1.95 -2.45 -28.17
C GLY A 208 -2.75 -2.82 -29.41
N ASN A 209 -2.18 -3.72 -30.20
CA ASN A 209 -2.80 -4.15 -31.46
C ASN A 209 -4.10 -4.93 -31.19
N HIS A 210 -4.10 -5.77 -30.14
CA HIS A 210 -5.26 -6.58 -29.79
C HIS A 210 -6.39 -5.73 -29.22
N ASP A 211 -6.05 -4.67 -28.47
CA ASP A 211 -7.05 -3.75 -27.96
C ASP A 211 -7.76 -2.99 -29.08
N ILE A 212 -7.01 -2.54 -30.11
CA ILE A 212 -7.58 -1.88 -31.28
C ILE A 212 -8.50 -2.83 -32.05
N LEU A 213 -8.05 -4.06 -32.30
CA LEU A 213 -8.85 -5.08 -32.98
C LEU A 213 -10.15 -5.39 -32.24
N TRP A 214 -10.13 -5.35 -30.90
CA TRP A 214 -11.32 -5.56 -30.10
C TRP A 214 -12.32 -4.41 -30.20
N MET A 215 -11.84 -3.16 -30.34
CA MET A 215 -12.70 -1.97 -30.45
C MET A 215 -13.43 -1.84 -31.81
N GLY A 216 -12.91 -2.49 -32.87
CA GLY A 216 -13.51 -2.53 -34.21
C GLY A 216 -12.76 -1.69 -35.24
#